data_AF-A0A4R7B0X3-F1
#
_entry.id   AF-A0A4R7B0X3-F1
#
_cell.length_a   1.000
_cell.length_b   1.000
_cell.length_c   1.000
_cell.angle_alpha   90.00
_cell.angle_beta   90.00
_cell.angle_gamma   90.00
#
_symmetry.space_group_name_H-M   'P 1'
#
loop_
_entity.id
_entity.type
_entity.pdbx_description
1 polymer ?
#
loop_
_entity_poly.entity_id
_entity_poly.type
_entity_poly.pdbx_seq_one_letter_code
_entity_poly.pdbx_strand_id
1 'polypeptide(L)'
;MADGVNDAAIRRLVVEAGFAAVNHGLQREMRTILASLPDWLDDPAVLAACQATLLFGLGDRAGAESRLDSADPVLCAPLRQLLGDAPARAESFGELT
;
A
#
# COMPACT_ATOMS: atom_id res chain seq x y z
N MET A 1 -19.51 4.64 -25.77
CA MET A 1 -18.06 4.54 -25.51
C MET A 1 -17.60 5.72 -24.65
N ALA A 2 -17.99 5.75 -23.38
CA ALA A 2 -17.54 6.78 -22.41
C ALA A 2 -17.16 6.19 -21.04
N ASP A 3 -17.32 4.88 -20.85
CA ASP A 3 -17.13 4.20 -19.55
C ASP A 3 -15.64 4.01 -19.17
N GLY A 4 -14.78 3.70 -20.15
CA GLY A 4 -13.39 3.31 -19.86
C GLY A 4 -12.48 4.43 -19.35
N VAL A 5 -12.78 5.69 -19.64
CA VAL A 5 -11.96 6.84 -19.20
C VAL A 5 -12.28 7.21 -17.75
N ASN A 6 -13.54 7.07 -17.34
CA ASN A 6 -13.98 7.38 -15.97
C ASN A 6 -13.44 6.34 -14.98
N ASP A 7 -13.40 5.08 -15.39
CA ASP A 7 -12.99 3.97 -14.56
C ASP A 7 -11.48 4.03 -14.20
N ALA A 8 -10.62 4.38 -15.17
CA ALA A 8 -9.20 4.59 -14.93
C ALA A 8 -8.91 5.80 -14.01
N ALA A 9 -9.68 6.88 -14.13
CA ALA A 9 -9.55 8.06 -13.28
C ALA A 9 -9.98 7.75 -11.82
N ILE A 10 -11.05 7.00 -11.64
CA ILE A 10 -11.53 6.56 -10.32
C ILE A 10 -10.49 5.65 -9.66
N ARG A 11 -9.94 4.67 -10.38
CA ARG A 11 -8.88 3.80 -9.84
C ARG A 11 -7.67 4.58 -9.36
N ARG A 12 -7.22 5.57 -10.14
CA ARG A 12 -6.12 6.45 -9.75
C ARG A 12 -6.46 7.24 -8.48
N LEU A 13 -7.64 7.84 -8.40
CA LEU A 13 -8.10 8.57 -7.21
C LEU A 13 -8.14 7.69 -5.96
N VAL A 14 -8.55 6.42 -6.09
CA VAL A 14 -8.60 5.51 -4.94
C VAL A 14 -7.19 5.10 -4.50
N VAL A 15 -6.27 4.89 -5.44
CA VAL A 15 -4.85 4.67 -5.10
C VAL A 15 -4.28 5.88 -4.37
N GLU A 16 -4.47 7.09 -4.91
CA GLU A 16 -4.02 8.35 -4.31
C GLU A 16 -4.65 8.57 -2.92
N ALA A 17 -5.93 8.25 -2.74
CA ALA A 17 -6.60 8.29 -1.44
C ALA A 17 -6.01 7.27 -0.46
N GLY A 18 -5.61 6.08 -0.93
CA GLY A 18 -4.89 5.10 -0.13
C GLY A 18 -3.56 5.63 0.41
N PHE A 19 -2.80 6.35 -0.42
CA PHE A 19 -1.57 7.02 0.02
C PHE A 19 -1.83 8.16 1.00
N ALA A 20 -2.90 8.95 0.80
CA ALA A 20 -3.28 9.99 1.76
C ALA A 20 -3.71 9.38 3.10
N ALA A 21 -4.45 8.27 3.07
CA ALA A 21 -4.92 7.55 4.26
C ALA A 21 -3.77 7.02 5.13
N VAL A 22 -2.67 6.55 4.51
CA VAL A 22 -1.42 6.16 5.19
C VAL A 22 -0.90 7.28 6.08
N ASN A 23 -0.89 8.52 5.58
CA ASN A 23 -0.35 9.67 6.29
C ASN A 23 -1.26 10.18 7.41
N HIS A 24 -2.55 9.84 7.38
CA HIS A 24 -3.56 10.30 8.34
C HIS A 24 -4.04 9.23 9.32
N GLY A 25 -3.47 8.02 9.29
CA GLY A 25 -3.81 6.95 10.22
C GLY A 25 -5.20 6.33 10.01
N LEU A 26 -5.77 6.47 8.80
CA LEU A 26 -7.09 5.95 8.44
C LEU A 26 -7.05 4.45 8.14
N GLN A 27 -6.77 3.64 9.17
CA GLN A 27 -6.47 2.21 9.00
C GLN A 27 -7.63 1.40 8.42
N ARG A 28 -8.88 1.75 8.77
CA ARG A 28 -10.07 1.02 8.30
C ARG A 28 -10.27 1.22 6.80
N GLU A 29 -10.10 2.44 6.35
CA GLU A 29 -10.20 2.87 4.96
C GLU A 29 -9.07 2.23 4.14
N MET A 30 -7.84 2.25 4.65
CA MET A 30 -6.70 1.56 4.03
C MET A 30 -6.95 0.07 3.85
N ARG A 31 -7.50 -0.62 4.86
CA ARG A 31 -7.84 -2.04 4.74
C ARG A 31 -8.92 -2.30 3.69
N THR A 32 -9.87 -1.37 3.57
CA THR A 32 -10.94 -1.45 2.56
C THR A 32 -10.37 -1.28 1.16
N ILE A 33 -9.53 -0.25 0.96
CA ILE A 33 -8.84 0.00 -0.32
C ILE A 33 -7.97 -1.20 -0.69
N LEU A 34 -7.16 -1.71 0.24
CA LEU A 34 -6.27 -2.84 0.03
C LEU A 34 -7.01 -4.10 -0.44
N ALA A 35 -8.19 -4.37 0.13
CA ALA A 35 -9.01 -5.52 -0.24
C ALA A 35 -9.56 -5.41 -1.68
N SER A 36 -9.83 -4.20 -2.14
CA SER A 36 -10.41 -3.94 -3.47
C SER A 36 -9.38 -3.76 -4.59
N LEU A 37 -8.10 -3.52 -4.26
CA LEU A 37 -7.05 -3.31 -5.27
C LEU A 37 -6.97 -4.40 -6.37
N PRO A 38 -7.13 -5.71 -6.09
CA PRO A 38 -7.06 -6.75 -7.11
C PRO A 38 -8.15 -6.64 -8.18
N ASP A 39 -9.30 -6.06 -7.83
CA ASP A 39 -10.41 -5.85 -8.77
C ASP A 39 -10.21 -4.60 -9.64
N TRP A 40 -9.21 -3.77 -9.31
CA TRP A 40 -8.97 -2.48 -9.94
C TRP A 40 -7.67 -2.46 -10.76
N LEU A 41 -6.62 -3.12 -10.30
CA LEU A 41 -5.31 -3.05 -10.95
C LEU A 41 -5.04 -4.30 -11.79
N ASP A 42 -5.08 -4.12 -13.11
CA ASP A 42 -4.78 -5.18 -14.07
C ASP A 42 -3.27 -5.48 -14.18
N ASP A 43 -2.43 -4.47 -13.90
CA ASP A 43 -0.97 -4.64 -13.93
C ASP A 43 -0.50 -5.28 -12.61
N PRO A 44 0.01 -6.53 -12.63
CA PRO A 44 0.40 -7.25 -11.44
C PRO A 44 1.58 -6.61 -10.71
N ALA A 45 2.48 -5.93 -11.42
CA ALA A 45 3.63 -5.26 -10.81
C ALA A 45 3.19 -3.99 -10.07
N VAL A 46 2.26 -3.24 -10.65
CA VAL A 46 1.65 -2.05 -10.01
C VAL A 46 0.78 -2.48 -8.82
N LEU A 47 -0.01 -3.55 -8.95
CA LEU A 47 -0.79 -4.13 -7.87
C LEU A 47 0.10 -4.51 -6.68
N ALA A 48 1.19 -5.23 -6.94
CA ALA A 48 2.15 -5.61 -5.91
C ALA A 48 2.79 -4.40 -5.22
N ALA A 49 3.16 -3.36 -5.99
CA ALA A 49 3.72 -2.12 -5.44
C ALA A 49 2.72 -1.36 -4.54
N CYS A 50 1.45 -1.25 -4.96
CA CYS A 50 0.40 -0.62 -4.17
C CYS A 50 0.11 -1.42 -2.89
N GLN A 51 0.02 -2.74 -2.99
CA GLN A 51 -0.20 -3.61 -1.83
C GLN A 51 0.95 -3.51 -0.83
N ALA A 52 2.21 -3.55 -1.30
CA ALA A 52 3.38 -3.40 -0.44
C ALA A 52 3.34 -2.09 0.34
N THR A 53 3.02 -0.98 -0.34
CA THR A 53 2.99 0.35 0.28
C THR A 53 1.88 0.46 1.33
N LEU A 54 0.67 -0.02 1.03
CA LEU A 54 -0.44 0.03 1.99
C LEU A 54 -0.21 -0.88 3.20
N LEU A 55 0.36 -2.07 2.99
CA LEU A 55 0.73 -3.00 4.07
C LEU A 55 1.78 -2.38 5.00
N PHE A 56 2.80 -1.73 4.43
CA PHE A 56 3.80 -0.98 5.21
C PHE A 56 3.16 0.14 6.02
N GLY A 57 2.26 0.92 5.41
CA GLY A 57 1.51 1.98 6.12
C GLY A 57 0.57 1.45 7.22
N LEU A 58 0.10 0.21 7.12
CA LEU A 58 -0.66 -0.48 8.17
C LEU A 58 0.23 -1.08 9.27
N GLY A 59 1.55 -0.98 9.16
CA GLY A 59 2.53 -1.61 10.05
C GLY A 59 2.76 -3.10 9.78
N ASP A 60 2.13 -3.68 8.74
CA ASP A 60 2.37 -5.06 8.32
C ASP A 60 3.61 -5.15 7.44
N ARG A 61 4.76 -5.10 8.10
CA ARG A 61 6.07 -5.12 7.45
C ARG A 61 6.31 -6.41 6.67
N ALA A 62 5.99 -7.56 7.26
CA ALA A 62 6.22 -8.86 6.64
C ALA A 62 5.36 -9.03 5.39
N GLY A 63 4.10 -8.59 5.45
CA GLY A 63 3.23 -8.53 4.27
C GLY A 63 3.78 -7.62 3.20
N ALA A 64 4.31 -6.45 3.57
CA ALA A 64 4.92 -5.51 2.62
C ALA A 64 6.14 -6.11 1.91
N GLU A 65 7.04 -6.74 2.66
CA GLU A 65 8.23 -7.42 2.13
C GLU A 65 7.86 -8.53 1.15
N SER A 66 6.89 -9.38 1.50
CA SER A 66 6.40 -10.45 0.61
C SER A 66 5.86 -9.93 -0.73
N ARG A 67 5.23 -8.76 -0.75
CA ARG A 67 4.71 -8.16 -1.99
C ARG A 67 5.82 -7.54 -2.84
N LEU A 68 6.90 -7.07 -2.24
CA LEU A 68 8.03 -6.45 -2.95
C LEU A 68 8.79 -7.42 -3.84
N ASP A 69 8.74 -8.71 -3.55
CA ASP A 69 9.35 -9.75 -4.39
C ASP A 69 8.69 -9.85 -5.77
N SER A 70 7.41 -9.47 -5.86
CA SER A 70 6.61 -9.50 -7.10
C SER A 70 6.39 -8.11 -7.72
N ALA A 71 6.89 -7.05 -7.09
CA ALA A 71 6.69 -5.68 -7.53
C ALA A 71 7.79 -5.21 -8.48
N ASP A 72 7.49 -4.16 -9.26
CA ASP A 72 8.50 -3.49 -10.09
C ASP A 72 9.62 -2.92 -9.19
N PRO A 73 10.89 -3.34 -9.40
CA PRO A 73 12.02 -2.90 -8.57
C PRO A 73 12.25 -1.39 -8.59
N VAL A 74 11.94 -0.72 -9.70
CA VAL A 74 12.14 0.72 -9.88
C VAL A 74 11.08 1.51 -9.12
N LEU A 75 9.82 1.11 -9.21
CA LEU A 75 8.71 1.77 -8.50
C LEU A 75 8.83 1.62 -6.98
N CYS A 76 9.39 0.50 -6.53
CA CYS A 76 9.46 0.15 -5.12
C CYS A 76 10.81 0.48 -4.44
N ALA A 77 11.78 1.06 -5.15
CA ALA A 77 13.09 1.38 -4.60
C ALA A 77 13.02 2.21 -3.29
N PRO A 78 12.18 3.25 -3.16
CA PRO A 78 12.07 4.01 -1.91
C PRO A 78 11.53 3.18 -0.74
N LEU A 79 10.54 2.32 -1.00
CA LEU A 79 9.94 1.47 0.02
C LEU A 79 10.92 0.38 0.48
N ARG A 80 11.68 -0.21 -0.45
CA ARG A 80 12.76 -1.16 -0.15
C ARG A 80 13.84 -0.53 0.72
N GLN A 81 14.20 0.73 0.46
CA GLN A 81 15.15 1.45 1.30
C GLN A 81 14.59 1.67 2.71
N LEU A 82 13.34 2.12 2.84
CA LEU A 82 12.66 2.28 4.15
C LEU A 82 12.60 0.97 4.94
N LEU A 83 12.39 -0.16 4.26
CA LEU A 83 12.40 -1.51 4.86
C LEU A 83 13.81 -2.06 5.11
N GLY A 84 14.84 -1.53 4.46
CA GLY A 84 16.23 -1.83 4.78
C GLY A 84 16.74 -1.03 5.97
N ASP A 85 16.31 0.23 6.07
CA ASP A 85 16.80 1.22 7.04
C ASP A 85 15.99 1.24 8.35
N ALA A 86 14.71 0.86 8.33
CA ALA A 86 13.89 0.91 9.53
C ALA A 86 14.32 -0.18 10.51
N PRO A 87 14.71 0.17 11.75
CA PRO A 87 14.95 -0.83 12.79
C PRO A 87 13.66 -1.63 13.00
N ALA A 88 13.78 -2.94 13.20
CA ALA A 88 12.66 -3.79 13.61
C ALA A 88 12.05 -3.18 14.88
N ARG A 89 10.96 -2.41 14.77
CA ARG A 89 10.26 -1.88 15.95
C ARG A 89 9.56 -3.04 16.64
N ALA A 90 10.29 -3.71 17.51
CA ALA A 90 9.75 -4.35 18.68
C ALA A 90 9.64 -3.27 19.77
N GLU A 91 8.63 -2.40 19.71
CA GLU A 91 8.20 -1.68 20.91
C GLU A 91 6.68 -1.73 21.00
N SER A 92 6.26 -2.62 21.90
CA SER A 92 5.03 -2.54 22.68
C SER A 92 4.59 -1.09 22.87
N PHE A 93 3.40 -0.77 22.37
CA PHE A 93 2.61 0.31 22.97
C PHE A 93 2.32 -0.11 24.41
N GLY A 94 3.19 0.31 25.32
CA GLY A 94 2.97 0.17 26.76
C GLY A 94 1.67 0.85 27.13
N GLU A 95 0.85 0.12 27.89
CA GLU A 95 -0.35 0.58 28.57
C GLU A 95 -0.17 1.97 29.19
N LEU A 96 -1.07 2.88 28.82
CA LEU A 96 -1.45 3.98 29.70
C LEU A 96 -2.67 3.53 30.50
N THR A 97 -2.44 2.79 31.59
CA THR A 97 -3.36 2.66 32.73
C THR A 97 -2.56 2.59 34.02
#